data_AF-A0A971HUK6-F1
#
_entry.id   AF-A0A971HUK6-F1
#
_cell.length_a   1.000
_cell.length_b   1.000
_cell.length_c   1.000
_cell.angle_alpha   90.00
_cell.angle_beta   90.00
_cell.angle_gamma   90.00
#
_symmetry.space_group_name_H-M   'P 1'
#
loop_
_entity.id
_entity.type
_entity.pdbx_description
1 polymer ?
#
loop_
_entity_poly.entity_id
_entity_poly.type
_entity_poly.pdbx_seq_one_letter_code
_entity_poly.pdbx_strand_id
1 'polypeptide(L)'
;MGSISPDVEDLAEELTLNESYRLLANAPIGVYLSSPEGRFLYTNKAMAQMLGYASSQELVASIHDTASQLYARTHDRELFVRILEEKRQMVHHDSVS
;
A
#
# COMPACT_ATOMS: atom_id res chain seq x y z
N MET A 1 -17.59 -19.22 -33.56
CA MET A 1 -16.93 -18.43 -32.49
C MET A 1 -17.06 -19.22 -31.20
N GLY A 2 -15.96 -19.82 -30.74
CA GLY A 2 -15.94 -20.50 -29.44
C GLY A 2 -15.87 -19.45 -28.35
N SER A 3 -16.93 -19.32 -27.55
CA SER A 3 -16.85 -18.61 -26.28
C SER A 3 -15.91 -19.40 -25.39
N ILE A 4 -14.73 -18.85 -25.14
CA ILE A 4 -13.86 -19.31 -24.05
C ILE A 4 -14.61 -18.89 -22.79
N SER A 5 -15.43 -19.78 -22.23
CA SER A 5 -15.88 -19.59 -20.85
C SER A 5 -14.63 -19.63 -19.98
N PRO A 6 -14.35 -18.58 -19.20
CA PRO A 6 -13.23 -18.62 -18.26
C PRO A 6 -13.41 -19.81 -17.33
N ASP A 7 -12.33 -20.53 -17.07
CA ASP A 7 -12.34 -21.66 -16.14
C ASP A 7 -12.83 -21.17 -14.76
N VAL A 8 -13.60 -22.00 -14.06
CA VAL A 8 -14.25 -21.63 -12.79
C VAL A 8 -13.22 -21.17 -11.74
N GLU A 9 -12.00 -21.70 -11.81
CA GLU A 9 -10.88 -21.33 -10.95
C GLU A 9 -10.40 -19.88 -11.20
N ASP A 10 -10.24 -19.48 -12.47
CA ASP A 10 -9.84 -18.11 -12.86
C ASP A 10 -10.85 -17.07 -12.34
N LEU A 11 -12.15 -17.39 -12.43
CA LEU A 11 -13.21 -16.51 -11.93
C LEU A 11 -13.19 -16.41 -10.41
N ALA A 12 -12.91 -17.52 -9.71
CA ALA A 12 -12.80 -17.53 -8.25
C ALA A 12 -11.59 -16.72 -7.76
N GLU A 13 -10.45 -16.80 -8.44
CA GLU A 13 -9.26 -16.00 -8.16
C GLU A 13 -9.52 -14.50 -8.37
N GLU A 14 -10.15 -14.12 -9.49
CA GLU A 14 -10.49 -12.73 -9.78
C GLU A 14 -11.44 -12.13 -8.74
N LEU A 15 -12.49 -12.88 -8.36
CA LEU A 15 -13.43 -12.47 -7.32
C LEU A 15 -12.73 -12.29 -5.97
N THR A 16 -11.87 -13.24 -5.58
CA THR A 16 -11.13 -13.19 -4.32
C THR A 16 -10.18 -11.99 -4.28
N LEU A 17 -9.51 -11.69 -5.39
CA LEU A 17 -8.62 -10.53 -5.50
C LEU A 17 -9.41 -9.21 -5.39
N ASN A 18 -10.57 -9.12 -6.05
CA ASN A 18 -11.44 -7.95 -5.97
C ASN A 18 -11.99 -7.73 -4.55
N GLU A 19 -12.41 -8.79 -3.87
CA GLU A 19 -12.85 -8.70 -2.47
C GLU A 19 -11.71 -8.24 -1.55
N SER A 20 -10.53 -8.84 -1.69
CA SER A 20 -9.33 -8.46 -0.93
C SER A 20 -8.97 -6.99 -1.15
N TYR A 21 -9.00 -6.53 -2.41
CA TYR A 21 -8.79 -5.13 -2.73
C TYR A 21 -9.82 -4.23 -2.06
N ARG A 22 -11.11 -4.59 -2.12
CA ARG A 22 -12.18 -3.82 -1.48
C ARG A 22 -12.03 -3.75 0.03
N LEU A 23 -11.58 -4.82 0.68
CA LEU A 23 -11.31 -4.82 2.12
C LEU A 23 -10.20 -3.84 2.48
N LEU A 24 -9.07 -3.87 1.76
CA LEU A 24 -7.95 -2.96 1.99
C LEU A 24 -8.29 -1.50 1.65
N ALA A 25 -9.04 -1.27 0.58
CA ALA A 25 -9.47 0.06 0.14
C ALA A 25 -10.38 0.75 1.16
N ASN A 26 -11.18 -0.02 1.89
CA ASN A 26 -12.13 0.48 2.90
C ASN A 26 -11.68 0.24 4.35
N ALA A 27 -10.47 -0.29 4.57
CA ALA A 27 -9.93 -0.50 5.90
C ALA A 27 -9.80 0.83 6.66
N PRO A 28 -10.07 0.86 7.98
CA PRO A 28 -9.93 2.07 8.80
C PRO A 28 -8.46 2.43 9.12
N ILE A 29 -7.53 1.57 8.73
CA ILE A 29 -6.08 1.78 8.87
C ILE A 29 -5.49 2.29 7.56
N GLY A 30 -4.43 3.09 7.63
CA GLY A 30 -3.68 3.52 6.45
C GLY A 30 -3.00 2.32 5.78
N VAL A 31 -3.30 2.11 4.50
CA VAL A 31 -2.65 1.08 3.66
C VAL A 31 -2.00 1.77 2.47
N TYR A 32 -0.75 1.44 2.19
CA TYR A 32 -0.04 1.91 1.00
C TYR A 32 0.83 0.81 0.39
N LEU A 33 1.09 0.94 -0.90
CA LEU A 33 2.14 0.23 -1.63
C LEU A 33 3.12 1.28 -2.14
N SER A 34 4.42 1.01 -2.03
CA SER A 34 5.45 1.89 -2.56
C SER A 34 6.46 1.12 -3.39
N SER A 35 7.13 1.82 -4.32
CA SER A 35 8.34 1.31 -4.94
C SER A 35 9.48 1.23 -3.90
N PRO A 36 10.54 0.44 -4.16
CA PRO A 36 11.72 0.42 -3.31
C PRO A 36 12.33 1.81 -3.09
N GLU A 37 12.29 2.66 -4.12
CA GLU A 37 12.79 4.05 -4.11
C GLU A 37 11.88 5.01 -3.33
N GLY A 38 10.78 4.54 -2.76
CA GLY A 38 9.95 5.36 -1.89
C GLY A 38 8.89 6.20 -2.58
N ARG A 39 8.43 5.81 -3.78
CA ARG A 39 7.25 6.44 -4.40
C ARG A 39 6.00 5.64 -4.08
N PHE A 40 4.88 6.30 -3.79
CA PHE A 40 3.62 5.58 -3.66
C PHE A 40 3.14 5.06 -5.01
N LEU A 41 2.78 3.78 -5.03
CA LEU A 41 2.10 3.11 -6.15
C LEU A 41 0.60 3.03 -5.90
N TYR A 42 0.22 2.94 -4.62
CA TYR A 42 -1.17 2.89 -4.18
C TYR A 42 -1.26 3.40 -2.74
N THR A 43 -2.36 4.05 -2.41
CA THR A 43 -2.77 4.33 -1.03
C THR A 43 -4.29 4.16 -0.91
N ASN A 44 -4.79 3.72 0.24
CA ASN A 44 -6.22 3.72 0.50
C ASN A 44 -6.73 5.10 0.97
N LYS A 45 -8.05 5.22 1.14
CA LYS A 45 -8.68 6.46 1.58
C LYS A 45 -8.26 6.86 3.01
N ALA A 46 -8.15 5.89 3.92
CA ALA A 46 -7.75 6.15 5.30
C ALA A 46 -6.36 6.79 5.37
N MET A 47 -5.40 6.30 4.58
CA MET A 47 -4.05 6.88 4.50
C MET A 47 -4.07 8.34 4.03
N ALA A 48 -4.84 8.64 2.97
CA ALA A 48 -4.99 10.01 2.47
C ALA A 48 -5.56 10.95 3.53
N GLN A 49 -6.61 10.51 4.24
CA GLN A 49 -7.24 11.28 5.31
C GLN A 49 -6.29 11.50 6.50
N MET A 50 -5.54 10.47 6.92
CA MET A 50 -4.55 10.56 8.00
C MET A 50 -3.45 11.57 7.68
N LEU A 51 -3.05 11.67 6.41
CA LEU A 51 -2.02 12.61 5.95
C LEU A 51 -2.58 13.97 5.50
N GLY A 52 -3.90 14.19 5.60
CA GLY A 52 -4.54 15.47 5.30
C GLY A 52 -4.82 15.77 3.82
N TYR A 53 -4.84 14.76 2.95
CA TYR A 53 -5.14 14.89 1.52
C TYR A 53 -6.62 14.65 1.23
N ALA A 54 -7.15 15.28 0.18
CA ALA A 54 -8.56 15.16 -0.18
C ALA A 54 -8.90 13.82 -0.86
N SER A 55 -7.90 13.17 -1.47
CA SER A 55 -8.05 11.86 -2.11
C SER A 55 -6.76 11.03 -2.09
N SER A 56 -6.87 9.72 -2.27
CA SER A 56 -5.70 8.85 -2.43
C SER A 56 -4.93 9.15 -3.71
N GLN A 57 -5.62 9.54 -4.78
CA GLN A 57 -5.00 9.94 -6.05
C GLN A 57 -4.14 11.19 -5.87
N GLU A 58 -4.63 12.18 -5.12
CA GLU A 58 -3.87 13.39 -4.79
C GLU A 58 -2.64 13.06 -3.94
N LEU A 59 -2.78 12.19 -2.93
CA LEU A 59 -1.65 11.75 -2.11
C LEU A 59 -0.56 11.08 -2.96
N VAL A 60 -0.94 10.13 -3.81
CA VAL A 60 -0.02 9.42 -4.71
C VAL A 60 0.67 10.39 -5.68
N ALA A 61 -0.05 11.38 -6.18
CA ALA A 61 0.51 12.38 -7.08
C ALA A 61 1.45 13.39 -6.37
N SER A 62 1.25 13.63 -5.08
CA SER A 62 1.98 14.66 -4.33
C SER A 62 3.26 14.15 -3.67
N ILE A 63 3.29 12.88 -3.25
CA ILE A 63 4.45 12.31 -2.56
C ILE A 63 5.39 11.62 -3.54
N HIS A 64 6.47 12.32 -3.85
CA HIS A 64 7.54 11.84 -4.74
C HIS A 64 8.71 11.20 -3.99
N ASP A 65 8.86 11.49 -2.70
CA ASP A 65 9.88 10.89 -1.83
C ASP A 65 9.32 10.68 -0.43
N THR A 66 8.85 9.47 -0.17
CA THR A 66 8.34 9.08 1.15
C THR A 66 9.42 9.11 2.24
N ALA A 67 10.71 8.92 1.90
CA ALA A 67 11.78 8.88 2.89
C ALA A 67 11.96 10.25 3.59
N SER A 68 11.86 11.34 2.82
CA SER A 68 11.96 12.70 3.37
C SER A 68 10.63 13.29 3.83
N GLN A 69 9.51 12.83 3.27
CA GLN A 69 8.20 13.46 3.52
C GLN A 69 7.32 12.73 4.54
N LEU A 70 7.59 11.45 4.81
CA LEU A 70 6.78 10.62 5.72
C LEU A 70 7.54 10.10 6.94
N TYR A 71 8.84 9.80 6.79
CA TYR A 71 9.65 9.31 7.91
C TYR A 71 10.23 10.49 8.69
N ALA A 72 10.17 10.41 10.03
CA ALA A 72 10.74 11.43 10.91
C ALA A 72 12.25 11.59 10.72
N ARG A 73 12.94 10.50 10.33
CA ARG A 73 14.34 10.51 9.91
C ARG A 73 14.46 9.77 8.59
N THR A 74 15.09 10.40 7.61
CA THR A 74 15.24 9.82 6.26
C THR A 74 15.92 8.46 6.25
N HIS A 75 16.88 8.22 7.17
CA HIS A 75 17.58 6.94 7.29
C HIS A 75 16.70 5.79 7.78
N ASP A 76 15.57 6.08 8.45
CA ASP A 76 14.66 5.04 8.94
C ASP A 76 14.03 4.26 7.75
N ARG A 77 13.88 4.92 6.60
CA ARG A 77 13.43 4.26 5.37
C ARG A 77 14.47 3.29 4.82
N GLU A 78 15.76 3.64 4.86
CA GLU A 78 16.82 2.75 4.39
C GLU A 78 16.87 1.48 5.25
N LEU A 79 16.73 1.63 6.57
CA LEU A 79 16.63 0.50 7.50
C LEU A 79 15.39 -0.36 7.22
N PHE A 80 14.24 0.28 6.98
CA PHE A 80 13.00 -0.40 6.61
C PHE A 80 13.18 -1.27 5.34
N VAL A 81 13.79 -0.71 4.29
CA VAL A 81 14.03 -1.44 3.03
C VAL A 81 14.97 -2.63 3.26
N ARG A 82 16.08 -2.43 3.97
CA ARG A 82 17.03 -3.52 4.28
C ARG A 82 16.37 -4.66 5.04
N ILE A 83 15.54 -4.35 6.04
CA ILE A 83 14.83 -5.37 6.82
C ILE A 83 13.84 -6.14 5.94
N LEU A 84 13.13 -5.46 5.02
CA LEU A 84 12.23 -6.14 4.09
C LEU A 84 12.96 -7.05 3.11
N GLU A 85 14.13 -6.66 2.62
CA GLU A 85 14.97 -7.51 1.76
C GLU A 85 15.43 -8.77 2.48
N GLU A 86 15.79 -8.68 3.76
CA GLU A 86 16.25 -9.82 4.56
C GLU A 86 15.12 -10.71 5.07
N LYS A 87 14.00 -10.12 5.53
CA LYS A 87 12.97 -10.81 6.33
C LYS A 87 11.63 -10.96 5.62
N ARG A 88 11.46 -10.40 4.41
CA ARG A 88 10.21 -10.30 3.61
C ARG A 88 9.05 -9.56 4.29
N GLN A 89 9.10 -9.35 5.60
CA GLN A 89 8.09 -8.68 6.40
C GLN A 89 8.76 -7.82 7.48
N MET A 90 8.13 -6.69 7.79
CA MET A 90 8.50 -5.84 8.92
C MET A 90 7.22 -5.34 9.58
N VAL A 91 7.16 -5.42 10.90
CA VAL A 91 6.03 -4.93 11.70
C VAL A 91 6.55 -3.79 12.56
N HIS A 92 6.08 -2.57 12.31
CA HIS A 92 6.37 -1.43 13.18
C HIS A 92 5.40 -1.49 14.37
N HIS A 93 5.94 -1.51 15.59
CA HIS A 93 5.14 -1.45 16.81
C HIS A 93 5.32 -0.07 17.43
N ASP A 94 4.36 0.82 17.21
CA ASP A 94 4.36 2.11 17.88
C ASP A 94 3.95 1.87 19.34
N SER A 95 4.94 1.79 20.23
CA SER A 95 4.67 1.86 21.67
C SER A 95 4.18 3.27 22.00
N VAL A 96 2.87 3.43 22.10
CA VAL A 96 2.26 4.62 22.71
C VAL A 96 2.65 4.60 24.19
N SER A 97 3.60 5.45 24.57
CA SER A 97 3.86 5.80 25.98
C SER A 97 2.84 6.82 26.47
#